data_AF-A0A7X0HBJ3-F1
#
_entry.id   AF-A0A7X0HBJ3-F1
#
_cell.length_a   1.000
_cell.length_b   1.000
_cell.length_c   1.000
_cell.angle_alpha   90.00
_cell.angle_beta   90.00
_cell.angle_gamma   90.00
#
_symmetry.space_group_name_H-M   'P 1'
#
loop_
_entity.id
_entity.type
_entity.pdbx_description
1 polymer ?
#
loop_
_entity_poly.entity_id
_entity_poly.type
_entity_poly.pdbx_seq_one_letter_code
_entity_poly.pdbx_strand_id
1 'polypeptide(L)' 'MAVDPLIELRDVSKYFGELHVLQDIGLTVGRGEVVEFFTHPESDRARDFLSEILKH' A
#
# COMPACT_ATOMS: atom_id res chain seq x y z
N MET A 1 -22.35 0.44 -2.85
CA MET A 1 -22.14 0.03 -1.44
C MET A 1 -20.80 0.59 -1.02
N ALA A 2 -20.72 1.35 0.08
CA ALA A 2 -19.44 1.87 0.56
C ALA A 2 -18.71 0.73 1.28
N VAL A 3 -17.51 0.38 0.80
CA VAL A 3 -16.61 -0.52 1.52
C VAL A 3 -16.16 0.21 2.78
N ASP A 4 -16.34 -0.43 3.94
CA ASP A 4 -15.84 0.09 5.21
C ASP A 4 -14.32 -0.14 5.25
N PRO A 5 -13.49 0.91 5.09
CA PRO A 5 -12.07 0.72 4.84
C PRO A 5 -11.36 0.30 6.12
N LEU A 6 -10.52 -0.73 6.02
CA LEU A 6 -9.68 -1.16 7.14
C LEU A 6 -8.45 -0.25 7.26
N ILE A 7 -7.89 0.15 6.13
CA ILE A 7 -6.76 1.08 6.04
C ILE A 7 -7.12 2.15 5.01
N GLU A 8 -6.92 3.41 5.37
CA GLU A 8 -7.13 4.53 4.47
C GLU A 8 -5.97 5.50 4.57
N LEU A 9 -5.33 5.75 3.43
CA LEU A 9 -4.31 6.75 3.21
C LEU A 9 -4.96 7.89 2.45
N ARG A 10 -4.89 9.10 3.00
CA ARG A 10 -5.36 10.33 2.35
C ARG A 10 -4.22 11.33 2.30
N ASP A 11 -4.12 12.05 1.19
CA ASP A 11 -3.17 13.15 1.00
C ASP A 11 -1.73 12.77 1.35
N VAL A 12 -1.34 11.54 0.98
CA VAL A 12 0.00 11.03 1.31
C VAL A 12 1.00 11.60 0.33
N SER A 13 1.98 12.32 0.88
CA SER A 13 3.12 12.84 0.15
C SER A 13 4.43 12.33 0.76
N LYS A 14 5.32 11.75 -0.06
CA LYS A 14 6.61 11.16 0.40
C LYS A 14 7.77 11.71 -0.40
N TYR A 15 8.79 12.18 0.32
CA TYR A 15 10.01 12.74 -0.23
C TYR A 15 11.25 11.91 0.14
N PHE A 16 12.23 11.86 -0.76
CA PHE A 16 13.56 11.32 -0.51
C PHE A 16 14.59 12.40 -0.89
N GLY A 17 15.08 13.13 0.12
CA GLY A 17 15.80 14.38 -0.12
C GLY A 17 14.88 15.39 -0.81
N GLU A 18 15.33 15.96 -1.93
CA GLU A 18 14.53 16.89 -2.72
C GLU A 18 13.54 16.18 -3.67
N LEU A 19 13.63 14.85 -3.81
CA LEU A 19 12.78 14.11 -4.74
C LEU A 19 11.41 13.80 -4.11
N HIS A 20 10.34 14.32 -4.70
CA HIS A 20 8.95 14.03 -4.30
C HIS A 20 8.42 12.79 -5.03
N VAL A 21 8.43 11.64 -4.36
CA VAL A 21 8.15 10.32 -4.97
C VAL A 21 6.66 9.97 -4.94
N LEU A 22 5.93 10.33 -3.89
CA LEU A 22 4.47 10.17 -3.83
C LEU A 22 3.87 11.55 -3.66
N GLN A 23 2.97 11.97 -4.56
CA GLN A 23 2.37 13.30 -4.56
C GLN A 23 0.85 13.15 -4.41
N ASP A 24 0.34 13.53 -3.24
CA ASP A 24 -1.09 13.58 -2.91
C ASP A 24 -1.86 12.31 -3.29
N ILE A 25 -1.31 11.16 -2.89
CA ILE A 25 -1.93 9.87 -3.20
C ILE A 25 -2.97 9.50 -2.14
N GLY A 26 -4.08 8.93 -2.61
CA GLY A 26 -5.07 8.25 -1.80
C GLY A 26 -5.01 6.73 -2.03
N LEU A 27 -5.11 5.94 -0.96
CA LEU A 27 -5.24 4.48 -1.04
C LEU A 27 -6.25 4.03 0.02
N THR A 28 -7.26 3.31 -0.41
CA THR A 28 -8.27 2.72 0.46
C THR A 28 -8.17 1.22 0.34
N VAL A 29 -7.95 0.53 1.46
CA VAL A 29 -7.86 -0.92 1.51
C VAL A 29 -8.95 -1.47 2.40
N GLY A 30 -9.84 -2.27 1.81
CA GLY A 30 -10.90 -2.99 2.50
C GLY A 30 -10.38 -4.18 3.31
N ARG A 31 -11.21 -4.65 4.26
CA ARG A 31 -10.88 -5.76 5.18
C ARG A 31 -10.54 -7.09 4.46
N GLY A 32 -11.00 -7.29 3.23
CA GLY A 32 -10.66 -8.46 2.39
C GLY A 32 -9.44 -8.26 1.49
N GLU A 33 -9.18 -7.03 1.05
CA GLU A 33 -8.08 -6.69 0.13
C GLU A 33 -6.71 -6.72 0.83
N VAL A 34 -6.66 -6.44 2.13
CA VAL A 34 -5.43 -6.60 2.92
C VAL A 34 -4.93 -8.04 2.87
N VAL A 35 -5.82 -9.02 3.08
CA VAL A 35 -5.44 -10.43 3.09
C VAL A 35 -4.92 -10.83 1.72
N GLU A 36 -5.59 -10.42 0.64
CA GLU A 36 -5.18 -10.73 -0.72
C GLU A 36 -3.82 -10.10 -1.08
N PHE A 37 -3.57 -8.85 -0.66
CA PHE A 37 -2.26 -8.22 -0.82
C PHE A 37 -1.13 -9.01 -0.15
N PHE A 38 -1.32 -9.46 1.09
CA PHE A 38 -0.29 -10.20 1.84
C PHE A 38 -0.18 -11.69 1.45
N THR A 39 -1.25 -12.31 0.92
CA THR A 39 -1.29 -13.76 0.61
C THR A 39 -1.13 -14.07 -0.87
N HIS A 40 -1.60 -13.19 -1.75
CA HIS A 40 -1.62 -13.36 -3.20
C HIS A 40 -1.23 -12.04 -3.91
N PRO A 41 0.02 -11.57 -3.77
CA PRO A 41 0.46 -10.36 -4.46
C PRO A 41 0.40 -10.56 -5.99
N GLU A 42 -0.48 -9.81 -6.66
CA GLU A 42 -0.69 -9.90 -8.11
C GLU A 42 0.46 -9.29 -8.93
N SER A 43 1.25 -8.41 -8.32
CA SER A 43 2.37 -7.70 -8.97
C SER A 43 3.71 -8.13 -8.41
N ASP A 44 4.71 -8.26 -9.29
CA ASP A 44 6.11 -8.53 -8.91
C ASP A 44 6.65 -7.47 -7.93
N ARG A 45 6.24 -6.21 -8.08
CA ARG A 45 6.63 -5.13 -7.17
C ARG A 45 6.06 -5.31 -5.76
N ALA A 46 4.84 -5.83 -5.65
CA ALA A 46 4.24 -6.13 -4.35
C ALA A 46 4.95 -7.30 -3.67
N ARG A 47 5.36 -8.31 -4.44
CA ARG A 47 6.20 -9.42 -3.94
C ARG A 47 7.52 -8.94 -3.37
N ASP A 48 8.21 -8.06 -4.08
CA ASP A 48 9.49 -7.50 -3.63
C ASP A 48 9.34 -6.71 -2.33
N PHE A 49 8.32 -5.86 -2.26
CA PHE A 49 8.00 -5.09 -1.05
C PHE A 49 7.70 -5.99 0.16
N LEU A 50 6.88 -7.03 -0.01
CA LEU A 50 6.58 -7.97 1.07
C LEU A 50 7.82 -8.75 1.52
N SER A 51 8.70 -9.12 0.58
CA SER A 51 9.96 -9.79 0.84
C SER A 51 10.92 -8.94 1.68
N GLU A 52 10.86 -7.61 1.57
CA GLU A 52 11.69 -6.71 2.41
C GLU A 52 11.13 -6.55 3.83
N ILE A 53 9.81 -6.55 3.99
CA ILE A 53 9.16 -6.26 5.29
C ILE A 53 9.04 -7.51 6.17
N LEU A 54 8.80 -8.68 5.59
CA LEU A 54 8.63 -9.94 6.33
C LEU A 54 9.95 -10.62 6.73
N LYS A 55 11.09 -10.03 6.35
CA LYS A 55 12.44 -10.55 6.70
C LYS A 55 12.95 -10.08 8.07
N HIS A 56 12.15 -9.35 8.85
CA HIS A 56 12.43 -8.96 10.25
C HIS A 56 11.25 -9.36 11.13
#